data_AF-A0A1W9LMN7-F1
#
_entry.id   AF-A0A1W9LMN7-F1
#
_cell.length_a   1.000
_cell.length_b   1.000
_cell.length_c   1.000
_cell.angle_alpha   90.00
_cell.angle_beta   90.00
_cell.angle_gamma   90.00
#
_symmetry.space_group_name_H-M   'P 1'
#
loop_
_entity.id
_entity.type
_entity.pdbx_description
1 polymer ?
#
loop_
_entity_poly.entity_id
_entity_poly.type
_entity_poly.pdbx_seq_one_letter_code
_entity_poly.pdbx_strand_id
1 'polypeptide(L)'
;MSDTTAIAVSGGIDSLTAAFLLKEQGHKLIGIHFITGYECSDSRHIKAVGDQIGIRIETIDCSRIFQSQVVDYFIQTYKAGQTPNPCLVCNPHIKFGAVLDAARKSGASRLATGHYARAEQDKTGRFRLLMGTDQKKDQSYFLAFLSQKQLSSALFPLGNMTKSDVRTLAAENGLCPIAKKESQDVCFIREGNYAEFLARHGIAPTPGPIENTDGKLLGTHNGLHLFTVGQRRGINCPASEPYYVVRIDVVQNRLTVGFKKDLLCSECRVTGINWICQEPEKPISVFTRLRYRH
;
A
#
# COMPACT_ATOMS: atom_id res chain seq x y z
N MET A 1 15.42 -10.85 -29.03
CA MET A 1 15.43 -11.80 -27.90
C MET A 1 14.13 -11.58 -27.14
N SER A 2 13.38 -12.63 -26.80
CA SER A 2 12.15 -12.50 -26.01
C SER A 2 12.54 -12.11 -24.59
N ASP A 3 12.20 -10.88 -24.18
CA ASP A 3 12.49 -10.36 -22.86
C ASP A 3 11.61 -11.07 -21.82
N THR A 4 12.25 -11.85 -20.93
CA THR A 4 11.57 -12.55 -19.84
C THR A 4 10.92 -11.52 -18.91
N THR A 5 9.65 -11.74 -18.57
CA THR A 5 8.89 -10.92 -17.64
C THR A 5 8.66 -11.70 -16.35
N ALA A 6 9.04 -11.12 -15.21
CA ALA A 6 8.65 -11.66 -13.91
C ALA A 6 7.25 -11.17 -13.55
N ILE A 7 6.45 -12.00 -12.88
CA ILE A 7 5.17 -11.61 -12.29
C ILE A 7 5.21 -11.86 -10.79
N ALA A 8 4.94 -10.82 -9.99
CA ALA A 8 4.80 -10.98 -8.54
C ALA A 8 3.44 -11.60 -8.21
N VAL A 9 3.46 -12.76 -7.53
CA VAL A 9 2.26 -13.55 -7.28
C VAL A 9 1.95 -13.63 -5.78
N SER A 10 0.75 -13.19 -5.40
CA SER A 10 0.26 -13.23 -4.01
C SER A 10 -0.75 -14.35 -3.76
N GLY A 11 -1.19 -15.06 -4.80
CA GLY A 11 -2.28 -16.05 -4.74
C GLY A 11 -3.68 -15.44 -4.72
N GLY A 12 -3.78 -14.10 -4.79
CA GLY A 12 -5.03 -13.40 -5.01
C GLY A 12 -5.41 -13.35 -6.51
N ILE A 13 -6.70 -13.18 -6.77
CA ILE A 13 -7.28 -13.21 -8.12
C ILE A 13 -6.60 -12.23 -9.08
N ASP A 14 -6.23 -11.04 -8.60
CA ASP A 14 -5.61 -10.00 -9.42
C ASP A 14 -4.24 -10.44 -9.96
N SER A 15 -3.41 -11.03 -9.10
CA SER A 15 -2.10 -11.55 -9.54
C SER A 15 -2.22 -12.75 -10.48
N LEU A 16 -3.24 -13.60 -10.29
CA LEU A 16 -3.51 -14.74 -11.16
C LEU A 16 -3.94 -14.27 -12.56
N THR A 17 -4.94 -13.40 -12.62
CA THR A 17 -5.44 -12.86 -13.89
C THR A 17 -4.37 -12.05 -14.62
N ALA A 18 -3.55 -11.27 -13.90
CA ALA A 18 -2.43 -10.55 -14.51
C ALA A 18 -1.38 -11.50 -15.13
N ALA A 19 -1.06 -12.60 -14.45
CA ALA A 19 -0.16 -13.62 -14.97
C ALA A 19 -0.74 -14.32 -16.21
N PHE A 20 -2.02 -14.68 -16.16
CA PHE A 20 -2.75 -15.28 -17.29
C PHE A 20 -2.74 -14.36 -18.52
N LEU A 21 -3.09 -13.09 -18.36
CA LEU A 21 -3.09 -12.11 -19.46
C LEU A 21 -1.73 -11.98 -20.14
N LEU A 22 -0.65 -11.90 -19.35
CA LEU A 22 0.70 -11.82 -19.92
C LEU A 22 1.08 -13.10 -20.67
N LYS A 23 0.65 -14.27 -20.18
CA LYS A 23 0.88 -15.55 -20.86
C LYS A 23 0.15 -15.59 -22.20
N GLU A 24 -1.12 -15.17 -22.25
CA GLU A 24 -1.91 -15.07 -23.48
C GLU A 24 -1.32 -14.06 -24.48
N GLN A 25 -0.68 -13.00 -23.98
CA GLN A 25 0.07 -12.04 -24.78
C GLN A 25 1.43 -12.58 -25.28
N GLY A 26 1.78 -13.84 -24.99
CA GLY A 26 3.00 -14.49 -25.45
C GLY A 26 4.25 -14.12 -24.66
N HIS A 27 4.13 -13.55 -23.47
CA HIS A 27 5.30 -13.27 -22.63
C HIS A 27 5.94 -14.57 -22.13
N LYS A 28 7.28 -14.59 -22.14
CA LYS A 28 8.04 -15.59 -21.39
C LYS A 28 8.00 -15.21 -19.90
N LEU A 29 7.29 -15.99 -19.09
CA LEU A 29 7.04 -15.66 -17.69
C LEU A 29 7.87 -16.46 -16.70
N ILE A 30 8.30 -15.78 -15.64
CA ILE A 30 8.72 -16.38 -14.38
C ILE A 30 7.84 -15.85 -13.25
N GLY A 31 7.31 -16.73 -12.40
CA GLY A 31 6.57 -16.30 -11.21
C GLY A 31 7.52 -16.03 -10.06
N ILE A 32 7.30 -14.95 -9.33
CA ILE A 32 8.00 -14.67 -8.08
C ILE A 32 6.97 -14.53 -6.97
N HIS A 33 7.07 -15.38 -5.96
CA HIS A 33 6.41 -15.20 -4.67
C HIS A 33 7.45 -14.70 -3.67
N PHE A 34 7.06 -13.82 -2.75
CA PHE A 34 7.95 -13.39 -1.69
C PHE A 34 7.28 -13.49 -0.33
N ILE A 35 8.08 -13.89 0.66
CA ILE A 35 7.66 -13.95 2.06
C ILE A 35 8.20 -12.75 2.83
N THR A 36 7.45 -12.33 3.83
CA THR A 36 7.69 -11.14 4.64
C THR A 36 8.02 -11.49 6.09
N GLY A 37 7.84 -12.76 6.49
CA GLY A 37 7.98 -13.20 7.88
C GLY A 37 6.70 -13.03 8.70
N TYR A 38 5.62 -12.52 8.10
CA TYR A 38 4.32 -12.28 8.73
C TYR A 38 3.19 -13.14 8.13
N GLU A 39 3.54 -14.12 7.30
CA GLU A 39 2.59 -15.09 6.78
C GLU A 39 2.18 -16.11 7.86
N CYS A 40 0.89 -16.46 7.95
CA CYS A 40 0.49 -17.66 8.68
C CYS A 40 1.03 -18.92 7.97
N SER A 41 1.17 -20.03 8.69
CA SER A 41 1.68 -21.34 8.24
C SER A 41 0.99 -21.97 7.01
N ASP A 42 -0.02 -21.31 6.43
CA ASP A 42 -0.77 -21.71 5.25
C ASP A 42 -0.23 -21.15 3.92
N SER A 43 0.95 -20.52 3.92
CA SER A 43 1.65 -20.04 2.71
C SER A 43 2.12 -21.15 1.73
N ARG A 44 1.69 -22.40 1.94
CA ARG A 44 2.24 -23.60 1.30
C ARG A 44 1.65 -23.97 -0.07
N HIS A 45 0.73 -23.21 -0.63
CA HIS A 45 0.06 -23.56 -1.89
C HIS A 45 0.53 -22.75 -3.12
N ILE A 46 1.74 -22.19 -3.10
CA ILE A 46 2.32 -21.49 -4.26
C ILE A 46 2.45 -22.40 -5.49
N LYS A 47 2.70 -23.69 -5.27
CA LYS A 47 2.71 -24.68 -6.36
C LYS A 47 1.37 -24.72 -7.10
N ALA A 48 0.26 -24.77 -6.36
CA ALA A 48 -1.09 -24.77 -6.95
C ALA A 48 -1.41 -23.46 -7.69
N VAL A 49 -0.80 -22.34 -7.31
CA VAL A 49 -0.87 -21.10 -8.10
C VAL A 49 -0.13 -21.25 -9.43
N GLY A 50 1.09 -21.79 -9.39
CA GLY A 50 1.90 -22.03 -10.59
C GLY A 50 1.22 -23.01 -11.56
N ASP A 51 0.60 -24.05 -11.03
CA ASP A 51 -0.10 -25.09 -11.81
C ASP A 51 -1.31 -24.51 -12.58
N GLN A 52 -2.07 -23.58 -11.99
CA GLN A 52 -3.20 -22.93 -12.68
C GLN A 52 -2.77 -22.11 -13.91
N ILE A 53 -1.63 -21.43 -13.82
CA ILE A 53 -1.13 -20.57 -14.91
C ILE A 53 -0.19 -21.35 -15.83
N GLY A 54 0.35 -22.49 -15.39
CA GLY A 54 1.39 -23.24 -16.09
C GLY A 54 2.74 -22.52 -16.11
N ILE A 55 3.13 -21.90 -14.99
CA ILE A 55 4.43 -21.23 -14.83
C ILE A 55 5.14 -21.71 -13.57
N ARG A 56 6.48 -21.75 -13.60
CA ARG A 56 7.28 -21.97 -12.41
C ARG A 56 7.25 -20.72 -11.53
N ILE A 57 7.08 -20.92 -10.22
CA ILE A 57 7.14 -19.84 -9.23
C ILE A 57 8.33 -20.07 -8.30
N GLU A 58 9.18 -19.06 -8.18
CA GLU A 58 10.28 -19.03 -7.23
C GLU A 58 9.85 -18.24 -5.99
N THR A 59 10.16 -18.77 -4.81
CA THR A 59 9.91 -18.07 -3.55
C THR A 59 11.19 -17.38 -3.10
N ILE A 60 11.10 -16.09 -2.80
CA ILE A 60 12.21 -15.32 -2.23
C ILE A 60 11.89 -14.87 -0.81
N ASP A 61 12.90 -14.87 0.05
CA ASP A 61 12.78 -14.37 1.40
C ASP A 61 13.06 -12.86 1.43
N CYS A 62 12.04 -12.07 1.73
CA CYS A 62 12.14 -10.63 1.94
C CYS A 62 11.97 -10.24 3.41
N SER A 63 11.92 -11.18 4.36
CA SER A 63 11.60 -10.92 5.76
C SER A 63 12.46 -9.83 6.39
N ARG A 64 13.80 -9.93 6.24
CA ARG A 64 14.74 -8.96 6.80
C ARG A 64 14.57 -7.55 6.21
N ILE A 65 14.43 -7.43 4.89
CA ILE A 65 14.25 -6.13 4.25
C ILE A 65 12.84 -5.58 4.52
N PHE A 66 11.84 -6.44 4.60
CA PHE A 66 10.47 -6.07 4.93
C PHE A 66 10.36 -5.52 6.35
N GLN A 67 10.99 -6.18 7.32
CA GLN A 67 11.11 -5.69 8.69
C GLN A 67 11.72 -4.28 8.70
N SER A 68 12.94 -4.14 8.15
CA SER A 68 13.70 -2.89 8.25
C SER A 68 13.10 -1.72 7.45
N GLN A 69 12.51 -1.99 6.28
CA GLN A 69 12.02 -0.93 5.39
C GLN A 69 10.54 -0.60 5.61
N VAL A 70 9.71 -1.58 5.98
CA VAL A 70 8.26 -1.41 6.02
C VAL A 70 7.75 -1.39 7.46
N VAL A 71 8.12 -2.38 8.26
CA VAL A 71 7.58 -2.52 9.63
C VAL A 71 8.22 -1.51 10.57
N ASP A 72 9.54 -1.36 10.53
CA ASP A 72 10.25 -0.40 11.37
C ASP A 72 9.81 1.03 11.03
N TYR A 73 9.68 1.37 9.74
CA TYR A 73 9.07 2.62 9.29
C TYR A 73 7.68 2.82 9.93
N PHE A 74 6.79 1.84 9.79
CA PHE A 74 5.44 1.91 10.33
C PHE A 74 5.43 2.17 11.85
N ILE A 75 6.25 1.45 12.61
CA ILE A 75 6.37 1.61 14.06
C ILE A 75 6.92 3.00 14.42
N GLN A 76 7.99 3.45 13.77
CA GLN A 76 8.61 4.75 14.06
C GLN A 76 7.67 5.92 13.72
N THR A 77 6.90 5.82 12.65
CA THR A 77 5.90 6.84 12.30
C THR A 77 4.81 6.96 13.38
N TYR A 78 4.32 5.83 13.92
CA TYR A 78 3.38 5.88 15.05
C TYR A 78 4.00 6.44 16.33
N LYS A 79 5.27 6.12 16.62
CA LYS A 79 6.01 6.71 17.76
C LYS A 79 6.12 8.23 17.64
N ALA A 80 6.19 8.75 16.41
CA ALA A 80 6.17 10.18 16.12
C ALA A 80 4.77 10.79 16.10
N GLY A 81 3.70 10.04 16.42
CA GLY A 81 2.32 10.53 16.44
C GLY A 81 1.72 10.76 15.06
N GLN A 82 2.30 10.13 14.04
CA GLN A 82 1.87 10.22 12.65
C GLN A 82 1.19 8.91 12.22
N THR A 83 0.37 8.97 11.17
CA THR A 83 -0.31 7.79 10.60
C THR A 83 0.42 7.32 9.34
N PRO A 84 1.15 6.18 9.38
CA PRO A 84 1.93 5.69 8.25
C PRO A 84 1.05 5.10 7.15
N ASN A 85 1.58 5.14 5.92
CA ASN A 85 1.11 4.32 4.81
C ASN A 85 2.21 3.33 4.39
N PRO A 86 2.20 2.08 4.89
CA PRO A 86 3.26 1.12 4.62
C PRO A 86 3.32 0.67 3.16
N CYS A 87 2.20 0.74 2.41
CA CYS A 87 2.17 0.36 1.00
C CYS A 87 2.98 1.31 0.11
N LEU A 88 3.02 2.61 0.45
CA LEU A 88 3.84 3.60 -0.26
C LEU A 88 5.34 3.30 -0.17
N VAL A 89 5.78 2.64 0.90
CA VAL A 89 7.18 2.26 1.12
C VAL A 89 7.44 0.84 0.60
N CYS A 90 6.50 -0.09 0.81
CA CYS A 90 6.64 -1.47 0.36
C CYS A 90 6.77 -1.59 -1.16
N ASN A 91 6.01 -0.82 -1.94
CA ASN A 91 6.08 -0.88 -3.41
C ASN A 91 7.48 -0.57 -3.96
N PRO A 92 8.12 0.58 -3.64
CA PRO A 92 9.48 0.86 -4.13
C PRO A 92 10.56 -0.02 -3.51
N HIS A 93 10.52 -0.33 -2.20
CA HIS A 93 11.63 -1.04 -1.54
C HIS A 93 11.56 -2.57 -1.68
N ILE A 94 10.35 -3.14 -1.67
CA ILE A 94 10.14 -4.59 -1.67
C ILE A 94 9.80 -5.05 -3.09
N LYS A 95 8.67 -4.61 -3.66
CA LYS A 95 8.22 -5.11 -4.97
C LYS A 95 9.13 -4.65 -6.11
N PHE A 96 9.31 -3.35 -6.27
CA PHE A 96 10.17 -2.78 -7.32
C PHE A 96 11.62 -2.54 -6.84
N GLY A 97 11.98 -3.13 -5.70
CA GLY A 97 13.33 -3.20 -5.16
C GLY A 97 13.79 -4.66 -5.10
N ALA A 98 13.78 -5.25 -3.90
CA ALA A 98 14.28 -6.62 -3.67
C ALA A 98 13.69 -7.69 -4.61
N VAL A 99 12.38 -7.67 -4.86
CA VAL A 99 11.71 -8.64 -5.75
C VAL A 99 12.13 -8.44 -7.20
N LEU A 100 12.18 -7.19 -7.68
CA LEU A 100 12.66 -6.87 -9.03
C LEU A 100 14.14 -7.24 -9.20
N ASP A 101 14.98 -7.03 -8.19
CA ASP A 101 16.40 -7.40 -8.25
C ASP A 101 16.60 -8.92 -8.23
N ALA A 102 15.78 -9.66 -7.48
CA ALA A 102 15.75 -11.13 -7.57
C ALA A 102 15.29 -11.60 -8.96
N ALA A 103 14.22 -11.00 -9.51
CA ALA A 103 13.73 -11.30 -10.85
C ALA A 103 14.80 -11.08 -11.94
N ARG A 104 15.61 -10.01 -11.81
CA ARG A 104 16.74 -9.74 -12.71
C ARG A 104 17.81 -10.83 -12.66
N LYS A 105 18.11 -11.36 -11.48
CA LYS A 105 19.05 -12.50 -11.33
C LYS A 105 18.53 -13.77 -12.01
N SER A 106 17.20 -13.94 -12.05
CA SER A 106 16.53 -15.01 -12.79
C SER A 106 16.28 -14.69 -14.28
N GLY A 107 16.86 -13.59 -14.79
CA GLY A 107 16.87 -13.25 -16.22
C GLY A 107 15.69 -12.41 -16.72
N ALA A 108 14.85 -11.88 -15.82
CA ALA A 108 13.77 -10.98 -16.21
C ALA A 108 14.20 -9.50 -16.26
N SER A 109 13.79 -8.78 -17.31
CA SER A 109 14.05 -7.34 -17.46
C SER A 109 12.96 -6.47 -16.83
N ARG A 110 11.77 -7.05 -16.61
CA ARG A 110 10.56 -6.36 -16.12
C ARG A 110 9.87 -7.16 -15.01
N LEU A 111 9.17 -6.44 -14.13
CA LEU A 111 8.30 -7.01 -13.10
C LEU A 111 6.87 -6.52 -13.30
N ALA A 112 5.99 -7.48 -13.54
CA ALA A 112 4.56 -7.30 -13.53
C ALA A 112 3.98 -7.50 -12.14
N THR A 113 2.88 -6.80 -11.87
CA THR A 113 2.09 -6.95 -10.65
C THR A 113 0.60 -6.82 -10.97
N GLY A 114 -0.27 -7.35 -10.12
CA GLY A 114 -1.73 -7.20 -10.25
C GLY A 114 -2.26 -5.83 -9.82
N HIS A 115 -1.47 -4.75 -9.93
CA HIS A 115 -1.96 -3.42 -9.57
C HIS A 115 -2.83 -2.82 -10.69
N TYR A 116 -3.88 -2.11 -10.29
CA TYR A 116 -4.74 -1.31 -11.17
C TYR A 116 -4.13 0.08 -11.38
N ALA A 117 -3.07 0.15 -12.17
CA ALA A 117 -2.44 1.40 -12.58
C ALA A 117 -1.86 1.21 -13.98
N ARG A 118 -1.37 2.27 -14.61
CA ARG A 118 -0.71 2.17 -15.93
C ARG A 118 0.64 2.86 -15.88
N ALA A 119 1.60 2.30 -16.61
CA ALA A 119 2.92 2.89 -16.79
C ALA A 119 3.18 3.00 -18.29
N GLU A 120 3.38 4.23 -18.75
CA GLU A 120 3.54 4.53 -20.18
C GLU A 120 4.74 5.44 -20.39
N GLN A 121 5.48 5.19 -21.47
CA GLN A 121 6.56 6.08 -21.87
C GLN A 121 5.99 7.21 -22.73
N ASP A 122 6.35 8.44 -22.42
CA ASP A 122 5.96 9.59 -23.23
C ASP A 122 6.91 9.83 -24.40
N LYS A 123 6.58 10.83 -25.24
CA LYS A 123 7.36 11.19 -26.43
C LYS A 123 8.81 11.59 -26.12
N THR A 124 9.13 11.94 -24.87
CA THR A 124 10.49 12.32 -24.42
C THR A 124 11.27 11.11 -23.89
N GLY A 125 10.68 9.93 -23.87
CA GLY A 125 11.28 8.72 -23.32
C GLY A 125 11.11 8.57 -21.80
N ARG A 126 10.38 9.48 -21.13
CA ARG A 126 10.14 9.42 -19.69
C ARG A 126 8.90 8.60 -19.37
N PHE A 127 8.95 7.83 -18.29
CA PHE A 127 7.81 7.04 -17.84
C PHE A 127 6.83 7.89 -17.03
N ARG A 128 5.54 7.70 -17.27
CA ARG A 128 4.43 8.30 -16.54
C ARG A 128 3.69 7.21 -15.80
N LEU A 129 3.36 7.47 -14.54
CA LEU A 129 2.39 6.67 -13.79
C LEU A 129 1.02 7.29 -14.01
N LEU A 130 0.10 6.51 -14.56
CA LEU A 130 -1.27 6.92 -14.82
C LEU A 130 -2.24 6.10 -13.96
N MET A 131 -3.40 6.69 -13.69
CA MET A 131 -4.47 5.99 -13.00
C MET A 131 -4.95 4.78 -13.80
N GLY A 132 -5.37 3.74 -13.08
CA GLY A 132 -6.15 2.65 -13.66
C GLY A 132 -7.48 3.17 -14.24
N THR A 133 -8.03 2.46 -15.23
CA THR A 133 -9.33 2.85 -15.83
C THR A 133 -10.49 2.69 -14.84
N ASP A 134 -10.41 1.73 -13.92
CA ASP A 134 -11.34 1.57 -12.80
C ASP A 134 -11.00 2.53 -11.65
N GLN A 135 -11.68 3.67 -11.62
CA GLN A 135 -11.48 4.70 -10.59
C GLN A 135 -11.70 4.19 -9.15
N LYS A 136 -12.53 3.17 -8.93
CA LYS A 136 -12.78 2.62 -7.59
C LYS A 136 -11.66 1.71 -7.11
N LYS A 137 -10.83 1.24 -8.03
CA LYS A 137 -9.75 0.27 -7.78
C LYS A 137 -8.38 0.79 -8.18
N ASP A 138 -8.29 1.97 -8.79
CA ASP A 138 -7.04 2.68 -9.11
C ASP A 138 -6.06 2.63 -7.94
N GLN A 139 -4.88 2.08 -8.18
CA GLN A 139 -3.82 1.90 -7.20
C GLN A 139 -2.59 2.79 -7.47
N SER A 140 -2.70 3.74 -8.40
CA SER A 140 -1.62 4.70 -8.68
C SER A 140 -1.16 5.45 -7.43
N TYR A 141 -2.08 5.75 -6.50
CA TYR A 141 -1.78 6.33 -5.19
C TYR A 141 -0.69 5.57 -4.43
N PHE A 142 -0.72 4.24 -4.39
CA PHE A 142 0.27 3.44 -3.67
C PHE A 142 1.59 3.28 -4.42
N LEU A 143 1.64 3.64 -5.70
CA LEU A 143 2.78 3.53 -6.59
C LEU A 143 3.47 4.89 -6.81
N ALA A 144 2.97 5.97 -6.20
CA ALA A 144 3.44 7.33 -6.39
C ALA A 144 4.93 7.54 -6.00
N PHE A 145 5.51 6.64 -5.21
CA PHE A 145 6.90 6.70 -4.75
C PHE A 145 7.87 5.86 -5.62
N LEU A 146 7.39 5.30 -6.74
CA LEU A 146 8.28 4.65 -7.69
C LEU A 146 9.16 5.67 -8.42
N SER A 147 10.44 5.34 -8.56
CA SER A 147 11.39 6.11 -9.38
C SER A 147 11.21 5.84 -10.87
N GLN A 148 11.78 6.69 -11.73
CA GLN A 148 11.81 6.46 -13.19
C GLN A 148 12.40 5.09 -13.56
N LYS A 149 13.50 4.69 -12.92
CA LYS A 149 14.15 3.38 -13.13
C LYS A 149 13.26 2.20 -12.75
N GLN A 150 12.43 2.37 -11.72
CA GLN A 150 11.49 1.33 -11.29
C GLN A 150 10.29 1.26 -12.23
N LEU A 151 9.73 2.41 -12.61
CA LEU A 151 8.63 2.49 -13.57
C LEU A 151 9.02 1.94 -14.95
N SER A 152 10.26 2.16 -15.39
CA SER A 152 10.73 1.61 -16.68
C SER A 152 10.75 0.08 -16.72
N SER A 153 10.89 -0.57 -15.56
CA SER A 153 10.81 -2.03 -15.42
C SER A 153 9.42 -2.51 -15.00
N ALA A 154 8.45 -1.63 -14.75
CA ALA A 154 7.14 -2.01 -14.24
C ALA A 154 6.18 -2.44 -15.35
N LEU A 155 5.30 -3.39 -15.01
CA LEU A 155 4.18 -3.83 -15.82
C LEU A 155 2.91 -3.95 -14.96
N PHE A 156 1.79 -3.44 -15.49
CA PHE A 156 0.51 -3.43 -14.80
C PHE A 156 -0.59 -3.95 -15.76
N PRO A 157 -0.71 -5.28 -15.95
CA PRO A 157 -1.61 -5.85 -16.95
C PRO A 157 -3.09 -5.50 -16.73
N LEU A 158 -3.48 -5.22 -15.48
CA LEU A 158 -4.86 -4.91 -15.11
C LEU A 158 -5.20 -3.42 -15.24
N GLY A 159 -4.25 -2.57 -15.66
CA GLY A 159 -4.41 -1.12 -15.66
C GLY A 159 -5.55 -0.58 -16.52
N ASN A 160 -5.96 -1.34 -17.54
CA ASN A 160 -7.07 -1.00 -18.43
C ASN A 160 -8.37 -1.77 -18.14
N MET A 161 -8.41 -2.56 -17.06
CA MET A 161 -9.55 -3.41 -16.73
C MET A 161 -10.28 -2.93 -15.48
N THR A 162 -11.58 -3.16 -15.45
CA THR A 162 -12.36 -3.07 -14.22
C THR A 162 -12.20 -4.31 -13.36
N LYS A 163 -12.46 -4.19 -12.06
CA LYS A 163 -12.48 -5.36 -11.18
C LYS A 163 -13.53 -6.39 -11.58
N SER A 164 -14.64 -5.95 -12.17
CA SER A 164 -15.62 -6.84 -12.79
C SER A 164 -15.01 -7.63 -13.94
N ASP A 165 -14.33 -6.96 -14.87
CA ASP A 165 -13.69 -7.63 -16.02
C ASP A 165 -12.68 -8.66 -15.57
N VAL A 166 -11.87 -8.33 -14.55
CA VAL A 166 -10.88 -9.26 -13.97
C VAL A 166 -11.55 -10.50 -13.36
N ARG A 167 -12.70 -10.34 -12.70
CA ARG A 167 -13.46 -11.47 -12.13
C ARG A 167 -14.10 -12.32 -13.20
N THR A 168 -14.69 -11.71 -14.22
CA THR A 168 -15.28 -12.40 -15.37
C THR A 168 -14.21 -13.22 -16.09
N LEU A 169 -13.10 -12.59 -16.47
CA LEU A 169 -12.00 -13.25 -17.15
C LEU A 169 -11.41 -14.40 -16.33
N ALA A 170 -11.28 -14.20 -15.02
CA ALA A 170 -10.82 -15.27 -14.13
C ALA A 170 -11.78 -16.47 -14.13
N ALA A 171 -13.09 -16.22 -14.01
CA ALA A 171 -14.10 -17.28 -13.99
C ALA A 171 -14.16 -18.05 -15.31
N GLU A 172 -14.12 -17.35 -16.45
CA GLU A 172 -14.13 -17.94 -17.80
C GLU A 172 -12.92 -18.87 -18.03
N ASN A 173 -11.79 -18.58 -17.39
CA ASN A 173 -10.55 -19.34 -17.53
C ASN A 173 -10.27 -20.26 -16.33
N GLY A 174 -11.25 -20.48 -15.46
CA GLY A 174 -11.13 -21.39 -14.31
C GLY A 174 -10.07 -20.99 -13.28
N LEU A 175 -9.69 -19.70 -13.22
CA LEU A 175 -8.71 -19.19 -12.26
C LEU A 175 -9.36 -19.04 -10.88
N CYS A 176 -8.83 -19.75 -9.90
CA CYS A 176 -9.34 -19.82 -8.54
C CYS A 176 -8.34 -19.17 -7.57
N PRO A 177 -8.73 -18.10 -6.86
CA PRO A 177 -7.86 -17.49 -5.85
C PRO A 177 -7.64 -18.47 -4.69
N ILE A 178 -6.39 -18.65 -4.31
CA ILE A 178 -6.03 -19.48 -3.15
C ILE A 178 -6.10 -18.64 -1.86
N ALA A 179 -5.88 -17.33 -1.98
CA ALA A 179 -6.09 -16.40 -0.88
C ALA A 179 -7.60 -16.18 -0.63
N LYS A 180 -8.09 -16.58 0.55
CA LYS A 180 -9.52 -16.51 0.95
C LYS A 180 -10.08 -15.09 1.06
N LYS A 181 -9.25 -14.04 1.16
CA LYS A 181 -9.69 -12.63 1.26
C LYS A 181 -8.77 -11.72 0.46
N GLU A 182 -9.35 -10.69 -0.16
CA GLU A 182 -8.57 -9.55 -0.68
C GLU A 182 -7.85 -8.87 0.48
N SER A 183 -6.58 -8.50 0.29
CA SER A 183 -5.83 -7.71 1.28
C SER A 183 -6.39 -6.29 1.33
N GLN A 184 -7.41 -6.08 2.16
CA GLN A 184 -8.02 -4.76 2.39
C GLN A 184 -7.31 -3.99 3.52
N ASP A 185 -6.46 -4.65 4.30
CA ASP A 185 -5.72 -4.09 5.44
C ASP A 185 -4.19 -4.17 5.27
N VAL A 186 -3.45 -3.58 6.21
CA VAL A 186 -1.99 -3.64 6.29
C VAL A 186 -1.53 -5.11 6.31
N CYS A 187 -0.73 -5.51 5.32
CA CYS A 187 -0.54 -6.93 5.00
C CYS A 187 0.10 -7.78 6.09
N PHE A 188 0.81 -7.17 7.05
CA PHE A 188 1.49 -7.82 8.17
C PHE A 188 0.73 -7.74 9.51
N ILE A 189 -0.43 -7.07 9.52
CA ILE A 189 -1.33 -6.99 10.68
C ILE A 189 -2.55 -7.86 10.36
N ARG A 190 -2.45 -9.17 10.61
CA ARG A 190 -3.48 -10.15 10.25
C ARG A 190 -4.24 -10.75 11.43
N GLU A 191 -3.63 -10.76 12.62
CA GLU A 191 -4.23 -11.22 13.87
C GLU A 191 -4.33 -10.04 14.85
N GLY A 192 -5.53 -9.82 15.40
CA GLY A 192 -5.79 -8.69 16.29
C GLY A 192 -6.00 -7.36 15.56
N ASN A 193 -6.11 -6.29 16.33
CA ASN A 193 -6.12 -4.93 15.79
C ASN A 193 -4.69 -4.37 15.72
N TYR A 194 -4.49 -3.28 14.98
CA TYR A 194 -3.17 -2.66 14.85
C TYR A 194 -2.59 -2.17 16.19
N ALA A 195 -3.42 -1.89 17.20
CA ALA A 195 -2.94 -1.47 18.52
C ALA A 195 -2.22 -2.61 19.25
N GLU A 196 -2.75 -3.84 19.16
CA GLU A 196 -2.08 -5.04 19.69
C GLU A 196 -0.75 -5.28 18.99
N PHE A 197 -0.71 -5.08 17.66
CA PHE A 197 0.53 -5.16 16.90
C PHE A 197 1.57 -4.15 17.39
N LEU A 198 1.18 -2.88 17.55
CA LEU A 198 2.08 -1.82 18.04
C LEU A 198 2.56 -2.09 19.48
N ALA A 199 1.67 -2.60 20.35
CA ALA A 199 2.02 -2.99 21.72
C ALA A 199 3.08 -4.09 21.76
N ARG A 200 2.95 -5.13 20.92
CA ARG A 200 3.97 -6.20 20.79
C ARG A 200 5.33 -5.68 20.30
N HIS A 201 5.35 -4.54 19.61
CA HIS A 201 6.58 -3.90 19.11
C HIS A 201 7.04 -2.71 19.99
N GLY A 202 6.63 -2.70 21.26
CA GLY A 202 7.16 -1.78 22.27
C GLY A 202 6.53 -0.38 22.27
N ILE A 203 5.38 -0.19 21.63
CA ILE A 203 4.56 1.02 21.81
C ILE A 203 3.53 0.71 22.89
N ALA A 204 3.92 0.94 24.14
CA ALA A 204 3.01 0.72 25.27
C ALA A 204 1.88 1.77 25.26
N PRO A 205 0.63 1.36 25.55
CA PRO A 205 -0.46 2.29 25.76
C PRO A 205 -0.16 3.20 26.95
N THR A 206 0.01 4.49 26.67
CA THR A 206 0.22 5.53 27.68
C THR A 206 -1.01 6.42 27.72
N PRO A 207 -1.88 6.30 28.75
CA PRO A 207 -3.05 7.14 28.87
C PRO A 207 -2.70 8.62 29.00
N GLY A 208 -3.55 9.50 28.49
CA GLY A 208 -3.33 10.95 28.48
C GLY A 208 -4.64 11.73 28.31
N PRO A 209 -4.62 13.05 28.54
CA PRO A 209 -5.82 13.88 28.48
C PRO A 209 -6.41 13.99 27.08
N ILE A 210 -7.74 13.97 27.01
CA ILE A 210 -8.52 14.41 25.84
C ILE A 210 -9.07 15.79 26.17
N GLU A 211 -8.77 16.77 25.32
CA GLU A 211 -9.20 18.17 25.49
C GLU A 211 -9.93 18.66 24.24
N ASN A 212 -10.83 19.63 24.41
CA ASN A 212 -11.42 20.32 23.27
C ASN A 212 -10.46 21.39 22.70
N THR A 213 -10.86 22.06 21.62
CA THR A 213 -10.09 23.16 20.99
C THR A 213 -9.87 24.37 21.88
N ASP A 214 -10.68 24.54 22.94
CA ASP A 214 -10.54 25.61 23.94
C ASP A 214 -9.63 25.21 25.12
N GLY A 215 -9.06 24.00 25.10
CA GLY A 215 -8.24 23.45 26.19
C GLY A 215 -9.04 22.90 27.37
N LYS A 216 -10.37 22.78 27.24
CA LYS A 216 -11.21 22.16 28.28
C LYS A 216 -10.98 20.66 28.30
N LEU A 217 -10.62 20.11 29.46
CA LEU A 217 -10.51 18.68 29.70
C LEU A 217 -11.87 17.99 29.53
N LEU A 218 -11.92 16.97 28.69
CA LEU A 218 -13.12 16.18 28.37
C LEU A 218 -13.04 14.73 28.90
N GLY A 219 -11.84 14.19 29.04
CA GLY A 219 -11.62 12.81 29.47
C GLY A 219 -10.19 12.36 29.26
N THR A 220 -10.01 11.04 29.10
CA THR A 220 -8.69 10.41 28.93
C THR A 220 -8.71 9.40 27.79
N HIS A 221 -7.64 9.35 27.00
CA HIS A 221 -7.42 8.32 25.99
C HIS A 221 -6.55 7.19 26.53
N ASN A 222 -6.57 6.02 25.89
CA ASN A 222 -5.72 4.88 26.26
C ASN A 222 -4.38 4.82 25.50
N GLY A 223 -4.11 5.79 24.63
CA GLY A 223 -2.83 5.94 23.94
C GLY A 223 -3.02 6.66 22.61
N LEU A 224 -2.11 7.58 22.29
CA LEU A 224 -2.22 8.40 21.07
C LEU A 224 -2.14 7.59 19.78
N HIS A 225 -1.44 6.45 19.80
CA HIS A 225 -1.32 5.57 18.64
C HIS A 225 -2.66 4.98 18.16
N LEU A 226 -3.71 5.04 19.00
CA LEU A 226 -5.08 4.58 18.67
C LEU A 226 -5.88 5.59 17.84
N PHE A 227 -5.29 6.75 17.55
CA PHE A 227 -5.97 7.88 16.95
C PHE A 227 -5.25 8.32 15.68
N THR A 228 -6.03 8.87 14.75
CA THR A 228 -5.56 9.54 13.54
C THR A 228 -6.33 10.84 13.38
N VAL A 229 -5.70 11.90 12.90
CA VAL A 229 -6.40 13.18 12.64
C VAL A 229 -7.60 12.96 11.71
N GLY A 230 -8.75 13.51 12.08
CA GLY A 230 -10.04 13.29 11.43
C GLY A 230 -10.79 12.03 11.86
N GLN A 231 -10.24 11.23 12.78
CA GLN A 231 -10.94 10.08 13.35
C GLN A 231 -12.12 10.54 14.23
N ARG A 232 -13.28 9.90 14.04
CA ARG A 232 -14.50 10.14 14.85
C ARG A 232 -14.73 9.06 15.92
N ARG A 233 -14.47 7.79 15.57
CA ARG A 233 -14.77 6.64 16.45
C ARG A 233 -13.67 6.46 17.50
N GLY A 234 -14.02 5.96 18.68
CA GLY A 234 -13.07 5.63 19.74
C GLY A 234 -12.65 6.79 20.64
N ILE A 235 -13.15 8.02 20.40
CA ILE A 235 -12.93 9.17 21.31
C ILE A 235 -13.73 8.99 22.60
N ASN A 236 -14.95 8.45 22.51
CA ASN A 236 -15.80 8.07 23.65
C ASN A 236 -16.04 9.18 24.70
N CYS A 237 -16.06 10.45 24.26
CA CYS A 237 -16.43 11.60 25.10
C CYS A 237 -17.84 12.13 24.72
N PRO A 238 -18.73 12.42 25.70
CA PRO A 238 -20.04 13.02 25.43
C PRO A 238 -19.95 14.44 24.86
N ALA A 239 -20.81 14.76 23.87
CA ALA A 239 -21.00 16.10 23.32
C ALA A 239 -22.35 16.24 22.61
N SER A 240 -22.73 17.48 22.28
CA SER A 240 -23.93 17.81 21.51
C SER A 240 -23.88 17.34 20.05
N GLU A 241 -22.68 17.18 19.51
CA GLU A 241 -22.42 16.66 18.17
C GLU A 241 -21.11 15.85 18.17
N PRO A 242 -20.82 15.03 17.13
CA PRO A 242 -19.67 14.14 17.15
C PRO A 242 -18.33 14.89 17.17
N TYR A 243 -17.47 14.50 18.11
CA TYR A 243 -16.07 14.90 18.10
C TYR A 243 -15.27 14.21 16.99
N TYR A 244 -14.23 14.91 16.55
CA TYR A 244 -13.20 14.44 15.64
C TYR A 244 -11.84 14.80 16.23
N VAL A 245 -10.84 13.93 16.02
CA VAL A 245 -9.45 14.23 16.38
C VAL A 245 -8.93 15.36 15.51
N VAL A 246 -8.60 16.50 16.12
CA VAL A 246 -8.04 17.68 15.44
C VAL A 246 -6.51 17.65 15.49
N ARG A 247 -5.95 17.24 16.63
CA ARG A 247 -4.49 17.21 16.84
C ARG A 247 -4.09 16.08 17.77
N ILE A 248 -2.93 15.51 17.48
CA ILE A 248 -2.23 14.52 18.31
C ILE A 248 -0.93 15.20 18.75
N ASP A 249 -0.74 15.40 20.06
CA ASP A 249 0.47 15.98 20.63
C ASP A 249 1.24 14.93 21.42
N VAL A 250 2.30 14.39 20.81
CA VAL A 250 3.12 13.34 21.42
C VAL A 250 3.95 13.86 22.59
N VAL A 251 4.43 15.11 22.51
CA VAL A 251 5.32 15.70 23.53
C VAL A 251 4.56 15.88 24.84
N GLN A 252 3.31 16.32 24.76
CA GLN A 252 2.45 16.52 25.92
C GLN A 252 1.53 15.34 26.21
N ASN A 253 1.60 14.26 25.40
CA ASN A 253 0.71 13.11 25.45
C ASN A 253 -0.78 13.51 25.50
N ARG A 254 -1.20 14.41 24.61
CA ARG A 254 -2.52 15.06 24.62
C ARG A 254 -3.26 14.84 23.30
N LEU A 255 -4.54 14.52 23.38
CA LEU A 255 -5.43 14.41 22.23
C LEU A 255 -6.38 15.61 22.20
N THR A 256 -6.27 16.46 21.18
CA THR A 256 -7.23 17.55 20.96
C THR A 256 -8.33 17.10 20.03
N VAL A 257 -9.57 17.27 20.47
CA VAL A 257 -10.77 16.98 19.68
C VAL A 257 -11.59 18.24 19.45
N GLY A 258 -12.31 18.27 18.34
CA GLY A 258 -13.19 19.37 17.96
C GLY A 258 -14.32 18.85 17.09
N PHE A 259 -15.12 19.77 16.56
CA PHE A 259 -16.19 19.44 15.65
C PHE A 259 -15.69 19.45 14.20
N LYS A 260 -16.57 19.07 13.27
CA LYS A 260 -16.20 18.92 11.86
C LYS A 260 -15.56 20.18 11.25
N LYS A 261 -16.01 21.36 11.67
CA LYS A 261 -15.47 22.65 11.22
C LYS A 261 -14.00 22.86 11.61
N ASP A 262 -13.57 22.28 12.73
CA ASP A 262 -12.23 22.44 13.29
C ASP A 262 -11.19 21.56 12.57
N LEU A 263 -11.63 20.66 11.68
CA LEU A 263 -10.76 19.84 10.83
C LEU A 263 -10.34 20.53 9.53
N LEU A 264 -11.04 21.59 9.13
CA LEU A 264 -10.84 22.19 7.81
C LEU A 264 -9.59 23.07 7.80
N CYS A 265 -8.72 22.85 6.82
CA CYS A 265 -7.56 23.67 6.55
C CYS A 265 -7.54 24.04 5.06
N SER A 266 -7.07 25.26 4.75
CA SER A 266 -6.89 25.74 3.38
C SER A 266 -5.53 25.37 2.78
N GLU A 267 -4.56 25.04 3.64
CA GLU A 267 -3.18 24.76 3.25
C GLU A 267 -2.55 23.69 4.13
N CYS A 268 -1.56 23.00 3.58
CA CYS A 268 -0.70 22.08 4.33
C CYS A 268 0.71 22.11 3.75
N ARG A 269 1.71 21.76 4.59
CA ARG A 269 3.08 21.56 4.13
C ARG A 269 3.33 20.06 3.92
N VAL A 270 3.89 19.72 2.77
CA VAL A 270 4.26 18.35 2.42
C VAL A 270 5.78 18.26 2.30
N THR A 271 6.35 17.18 2.81
CA THR A 271 7.79 16.86 2.75
C THR A 271 8.01 15.49 2.13
N GLY A 272 9.21 15.21 1.61
CA GLY A 272 9.52 13.91 1.02
C GLY A 272 8.78 13.67 -0.30
N ILE A 273 8.67 14.71 -1.14
CA ILE A 273 7.97 14.64 -2.43
C ILE A 273 8.80 13.80 -3.41
N ASN A 274 8.17 12.79 -4.01
CA ASN A 274 8.74 12.05 -5.13
C ASN A 274 8.14 12.57 -6.45
N TRP A 275 8.94 13.27 -7.25
CA TRP A 275 8.54 13.69 -8.58
C TRP A 275 8.85 12.59 -9.61
N ILE A 276 7.80 11.94 -10.10
CA ILE A 276 7.92 11.03 -11.26
C ILE A 276 8.24 11.83 -12.52
N CYS A 277 7.61 13.00 -12.67
CA CYS A 277 7.96 13.98 -13.68
C CYS A 277 9.19 14.80 -13.26
N GLN A 278 9.57 15.77 -14.10
CA GLN A 278 10.55 16.77 -13.69
C GLN A 278 9.97 17.62 -12.56
N GLU A 279 10.77 17.86 -11.52
CA GLU A 279 10.43 18.76 -10.43
C GLU A 279 10.15 20.17 -10.98
N PRO A 280 9.01 20.79 -10.62
CA PRO A 280 8.65 22.10 -11.12
C PRO A 280 9.54 23.19 -10.50
N GLU A 281 10.08 24.08 -11.33
CA GLU A 281 10.88 25.24 -10.89
C GLU A 281 10.03 26.41 -10.37
N LYS A 282 8.70 26.35 -10.59
CA LYS A 282 7.73 27.39 -10.24
C LYS A 282 6.49 26.77 -9.62
N PRO A 283 5.65 27.54 -8.90
CA PRO A 283 4.36 27.06 -8.44
C PRO A 283 3.51 26.52 -9.58
N ILE A 284 2.86 25.38 -9.35
CA ILE A 284 1.99 24.71 -10.32
C ILE A 284 0.63 24.42 -9.70
N SER A 285 -0.40 24.38 -10.56
CA SER A 285 -1.72 23.88 -10.20
C SER A 285 -1.79 22.38 -10.42
N VAL A 286 -2.19 21.63 -9.39
CA VAL A 286 -2.29 20.18 -9.43
C VAL A 286 -3.58 19.70 -8.79
N PHE A 287 -4.04 18.53 -9.20
CA PHE A 287 -5.02 17.76 -8.43
C PHE A 287 -4.29 16.92 -7.40
N THR A 288 -4.81 16.87 -6.17
CA THR A 288 -4.19 16.14 -5.06
C THR A 288 -5.16 15.16 -4.43
N ARG A 289 -4.64 14.01 -3.99
CA ARG A 289 -5.40 13.03 -3.21
C ARG A 289 -4.68 12.84 -1.87
N LEU A 290 -5.32 13.28 -0.77
CA LEU A 290 -4.73 13.23 0.58
C LEU A 290 -4.81 11.83 1.21
N ARG A 291 -5.82 11.04 0.81
CA ARG A 291 -6.05 9.66 1.26
C ARG A 291 -6.55 8.82 0.09
N TYR A 292 -6.27 7.53 0.12
CA TYR A 292 -6.55 6.64 -1.01
C TYR A 292 -7.97 6.70 -1.59
N ARG A 293 -9.00 6.82 -0.73
CA ARG A 293 -10.41 6.94 -1.14
C ARG A 293 -10.99 8.34 -0.95
N HIS A 294 -10.14 9.36 -1.03
CA HIS A 294 -10.56 10.77 -1.01
C HIS A 294 -10.98 11.22 -2.40
#